data_AF-A0A1M3NTG5-F1
#
_entry.id   AF-A0A1M3NTG5-F1
#
_cell.length_a   1.000
_cell.length_b   1.000
_cell.length_c   1.000
_cell.angle_alpha   90.00
_cell.angle_beta   90.00
_cell.angle_gamma   90.00
#
_symmetry.space_group_name_H-M   'P 1'
#
loop_
_entity.id
_entity.type
_entity.pdbx_description
1 polymer ?
#
loop_
_entity_poly.entity_id
_entity_poly.type
_entity_poly.pdbx_seq_one_letter_code
_entity_poly.pdbx_strand_id
1 'polypeptide(L)'
;MSAAKLNRKHDPASAAVLAFPQAADAKHATPIRRLWLEAQRLEGALCAHRADIAEAEALRLGATPGWMYLGPDTRSAGEERYQVLIAILNETPRDAGDLALMARAAEDHDIRRGPAGWAAARVAAAASLLS
;
A
#
# COMPACT_ATOMS: atom_id res chain seq x y z
N MET A 1 -5.44 0.23 -58.16
CA MET A 1 -6.01 1.01 -57.04
C MET A 1 -6.26 0.03 -55.90
N SER A 2 -5.34 -0.03 -54.93
CA SER A 2 -5.34 -1.03 -53.85
C SER A 2 -5.89 -0.44 -52.56
N ALA A 3 -6.96 -1.02 -52.02
CA ALA A 3 -7.47 -0.74 -50.69
C ALA A 3 -6.92 -1.80 -49.71
N ALA A 4 -5.86 -1.44 -48.98
CA ALA A 4 -5.33 -2.27 -47.90
C ALA A 4 -6.18 -2.05 -46.62
N LYS A 5 -6.95 -3.06 -46.22
CA LYS A 5 -7.64 -3.14 -44.93
C LYS A 5 -6.61 -3.36 -43.81
N LEU A 6 -6.31 -2.32 -43.04
CA LEU A 6 -5.53 -2.39 -41.81
C LEU A 6 -6.38 -3.01 -40.69
N ASN A 7 -6.17 -4.30 -40.46
CA ASN A 7 -6.74 -5.06 -39.35
C ASN A 7 -5.88 -4.79 -38.10
N ARG A 8 -6.24 -3.78 -37.29
CA ARG A 8 -5.61 -3.58 -35.97
C ARG A 8 -6.08 -4.69 -35.03
N LYS A 9 -5.27 -5.76 -34.93
CA LYS A 9 -5.31 -6.63 -33.74
C LYS A 9 -4.92 -5.77 -32.54
N HIS A 10 -5.86 -5.54 -31.64
CA HIS A 10 -5.53 -5.13 -30.28
C HIS A 10 -4.88 -6.33 -29.61
N ASP A 11 -3.58 -6.25 -29.39
CA ASP A 11 -2.92 -7.03 -28.35
C ASP A 11 -3.37 -6.46 -27.00
N PRO A 12 -4.11 -7.21 -26.15
CA PRO A 12 -4.18 -6.85 -24.75
C PRO A 12 -2.81 -7.13 -24.15
N ALA A 13 -2.11 -6.06 -23.77
CA ALA A 13 -0.90 -6.12 -22.97
C ALA A 13 -1.12 -7.10 -21.81
N SER A 14 -0.26 -8.12 -21.73
CA SER A 14 -0.15 -9.01 -20.59
C SER A 14 0.12 -8.18 -19.33
N ALA A 15 -0.95 -7.82 -18.62
CA ALA A 15 -0.87 -7.53 -17.21
C ALA A 15 -0.52 -8.86 -16.53
N ALA A 16 0.77 -9.08 -16.30
CA ALA A 16 1.23 -10.11 -15.39
C ALA A 16 0.68 -9.76 -14.01
N VAL A 17 -0.52 -10.25 -13.72
CA VAL A 17 -1.06 -10.32 -12.37
C VAL A 17 -0.10 -11.23 -11.64
N LEU A 18 0.78 -10.64 -10.82
CA LEU A 18 1.49 -11.38 -9.79
C LEU A 18 0.40 -12.02 -8.92
N ALA A 19 0.11 -13.29 -9.22
CA ALA A 19 -0.79 -14.09 -8.43
C ALA A 19 -0.16 -14.24 -7.05
N PHE A 20 -0.75 -13.56 -6.07
CA PHE A 20 -0.36 -13.77 -4.67
C PHE A 20 -0.77 -15.18 -4.27
N PRO A 21 0.11 -15.94 -3.59
CA PRO A 21 -0.31 -17.18 -2.98
C PRO A 21 -1.47 -16.88 -2.02
N GLN A 22 -2.60 -17.54 -2.30
CA GLN A 22 -3.82 -17.53 -1.50
C GLN A 22 -3.49 -17.66 -0.01
N ALA A 23 -4.30 -16.99 0.80
CA ALA A 23 -4.32 -16.97 2.25
C ALA A 23 -3.55 -18.15 2.87
N ALA A 24 -2.31 -17.89 3.28
CA ALA A 24 -1.63 -18.77 4.22
C ALA A 24 -2.55 -18.89 5.44
N ASP A 25 -2.76 -20.13 5.88
CA ASP A 25 -3.51 -20.50 7.06
C ASP A 25 -3.28 -19.46 8.18
N ALA A 26 -4.33 -18.76 8.62
CA ALA A 26 -4.21 -17.58 9.49
C ALA A 26 -3.43 -17.87 10.78
N LYS A 27 -3.36 -19.15 11.19
CA LYS A 27 -2.55 -19.65 12.32
C LYS A 27 -1.03 -19.54 12.09
N HIS A 28 -0.57 -19.50 10.84
CA HIS A 28 0.84 -19.43 10.47
C HIS A 28 1.24 -18.09 9.83
N ALA A 29 0.33 -17.12 9.79
CA ALA A 29 0.63 -15.80 9.26
C ALA A 29 1.76 -15.13 10.08
N THR A 30 2.79 -14.68 9.39
CA THR A 30 3.85 -13.84 9.95
C THR A 30 3.25 -12.59 10.59
N PRO A 31 3.92 -11.95 11.57
CA PRO A 31 3.47 -10.69 12.15
C PRO A 31 3.17 -9.62 11.08
N ILE A 32 4.06 -9.48 10.08
CA ILE A 32 3.90 -8.57 8.94
C ILE A 32 2.62 -8.88 8.15
N ARG A 33 2.35 -10.16 7.85
CA ARG A 33 1.15 -10.52 7.10
C ARG A 33 -0.13 -10.23 7.85
N ARG A 34 -0.15 -10.40 9.19
CA ARG A 34 -1.30 -10.02 10.02
C ARG A 34 -1.53 -8.51 10.02
N LEU A 35 -0.47 -7.72 10.21
CA LEU A 35 -0.54 -6.27 10.15
C LEU A 35 -0.99 -5.78 8.76
N TRP A 36 -0.53 -6.42 7.68
CA TRP A 36 -0.97 -6.08 6.33
C TRP A 36 -2.46 -6.37 6.07
N LEU A 37 -2.99 -7.46 6.63
CA LEU A 37 -4.43 -7.73 6.58
C LEU A 37 -5.22 -6.67 7.35
N GLU A 38 -4.70 -6.23 8.50
CA GLU A 38 -5.32 -5.18 9.29
C GLU A 38 -5.30 -3.81 8.58
N ALA A 39 -4.19 -3.44 7.95
CA ALA A 39 -4.10 -2.23 7.12
C ALA A 39 -5.13 -2.24 5.98
N GLN A 40 -5.34 -3.40 5.32
CA GLN A 40 -6.35 -3.55 4.28
C GLN A 40 -7.79 -3.46 4.82
N ARG A 41 -8.05 -3.96 6.02
CA ARG A 41 -9.35 -3.82 6.70
C ARG A 41 -9.66 -2.34 6.97
N LEU A 42 -8.68 -1.60 7.49
CA LEU A 42 -8.80 -0.18 7.78
C LEU A 42 -8.92 0.67 6.51
N GLU A 43 -8.19 0.33 5.44
CA GLU A 43 -8.38 0.91 4.11
C GLU A 43 -9.82 0.74 3.61
N GLY A 44 -10.40 -0.45 3.84
CA GLY A 44 -11.80 -0.72 3.54
C GLY A 44 -12.76 0.24 4.25
N ALA A 45 -12.48 0.57 5.52
CA ALA A 45 -13.28 1.54 6.29
C ALA A 45 -13.12 2.98 5.78
N LEU A 46 -11.93 3.36 5.31
CA LEU A 46 -11.66 4.69 4.73
C LEU A 46 -12.21 4.85 3.31
N CYS A 47 -12.54 3.76 2.63
CA CYS A 47 -12.95 3.77 1.23
C CYS A 47 -14.15 4.70 0.96
N ALA A 48 -15.11 4.76 1.90
CA ALA A 48 -16.28 5.63 1.80
C ALA A 48 -15.93 7.14 1.80
N HIS A 49 -14.76 7.50 2.32
CA HIS A 49 -14.27 8.89 2.45
C HIS A 49 -13.18 9.23 1.44
N ARG A 50 -12.87 8.34 0.48
CA ARG A 50 -11.73 8.50 -0.44
C ARG A 50 -11.77 9.80 -1.23
N ALA A 51 -12.96 10.23 -1.66
CA ALA A 51 -13.14 11.50 -2.37
C ALA A 51 -12.82 12.70 -1.46
N ASP A 52 -13.35 12.71 -0.23
CA ASP A 52 -13.12 13.77 0.75
C ASP A 52 -11.63 13.86 1.15
N ILE A 53 -10.96 12.71 1.30
CA ILE A 53 -9.53 12.63 1.58
C ILE A 53 -8.74 13.29 0.43
N ALA A 54 -9.05 12.91 -0.82
CA ALA A 54 -8.36 13.46 -1.99
C ALA A 54 -8.63 14.96 -2.18
N GLU A 55 -9.84 15.43 -1.92
CA GLU A 55 -10.19 16.85 -1.95
C GLU A 55 -9.44 17.63 -0.87
N ALA A 56 -9.42 17.13 0.36
CA ALA A 56 -8.69 17.73 1.46
C ALA A 56 -7.18 17.87 1.14
N GLU A 57 -6.60 16.86 0.49
CA GLU A 57 -5.21 16.89 0.02
C GLU A 57 -4.96 17.87 -1.12
N ALA A 58 -5.93 18.05 -2.02
CA ALA A 58 -5.81 19.01 -3.12
C ALA A 58 -5.90 20.46 -2.62
N LEU A 59 -6.72 20.71 -1.59
CA LEU A 59 -6.93 22.04 -1.01
C LEU A 59 -5.80 22.47 -0.06
N ARG A 60 -5.05 21.52 0.49
CA ARG A 60 -3.99 21.80 1.48
C ARG A 60 -2.61 21.60 0.86
N LEU A 61 -1.86 22.70 0.76
CA LEU A 61 -0.45 22.68 0.37
C LEU A 61 0.38 22.04 1.49
N GLY A 62 0.54 20.71 1.46
CA GLY A 62 1.33 19.99 2.46
C GLY A 62 1.48 18.51 2.15
N ALA A 63 2.54 17.92 2.69
CA ALA A 63 2.83 16.49 2.61
C ALA A 63 2.03 15.69 3.66
N THR A 64 0.88 16.19 4.08
CA THR A 64 0.06 15.56 5.12
C THR A 64 -1.05 14.73 4.46
N PRO A 65 -1.33 13.51 4.94
CA PRO A 65 -2.47 12.73 4.45
C PRO A 65 -3.83 13.41 4.68
N GLY A 66 -4.75 13.25 3.72
CA GLY A 66 -6.04 13.95 3.72
C GLY A 66 -6.95 13.60 4.88
N TRP A 67 -6.88 12.36 5.38
CA TRP A 67 -7.68 11.90 6.51
C TRP A 67 -7.41 12.69 7.79
N MET A 68 -6.24 13.34 7.91
CA MET A 68 -5.93 14.21 9.05
C MET A 68 -6.84 15.44 9.12
N TYR A 69 -7.39 15.88 7.99
CA TYR A 69 -8.26 17.06 7.90
C TYR A 69 -9.75 16.74 8.02
N LEU A 70 -10.13 15.47 8.06
CA LEU A 70 -11.52 15.04 8.12
C LEU A 70 -12.03 14.94 9.57
N GLY A 71 -13.29 14.54 9.72
CA GLY A 71 -13.96 14.35 11.01
C GLY A 71 -13.25 13.33 11.92
N PRO A 72 -13.59 13.29 13.23
CA PRO A 72 -12.87 12.50 14.23
C PRO A 72 -12.82 11.01 13.89
N ASP A 73 -13.91 10.45 13.36
CA ASP A 73 -13.99 9.01 13.03
C ASP A 73 -13.04 8.64 11.87
N THR A 74 -13.09 9.40 10.76
CA THR A 74 -12.20 9.18 9.62
C THR A 74 -10.75 9.44 9.98
N ARG A 75 -10.48 10.45 10.81
CA ARG A 75 -9.14 10.73 11.31
C ARG A 75 -8.61 9.59 12.18
N SER A 76 -9.44 9.04 13.05
CA SER A 76 -9.07 7.89 13.90
C SER A 76 -8.73 6.66 13.06
N ALA A 77 -9.55 6.34 12.06
CA ALA A 77 -9.30 5.21 11.17
C ALA A 77 -8.03 5.41 10.32
N GLY A 78 -7.79 6.64 9.85
CA GLY A 78 -6.58 7.02 9.13
C GLY A 78 -5.33 6.90 9.99
N GLU A 79 -5.37 7.40 11.22
CA GLU A 79 -4.27 7.28 12.19
C GLU A 79 -3.98 5.81 12.50
N GLU A 80 -5.00 5.01 12.80
CA GLU A 80 -4.83 3.59 13.10
C GLU A 80 -4.17 2.85 11.92
N ARG A 81 -4.63 3.10 10.70
CA ARG A 81 -4.03 2.53 9.49
C ARG A 81 -2.57 2.95 9.33
N TYR A 82 -2.28 4.24 9.51
CA TYR A 82 -0.93 4.77 9.41
C TYR A 82 0.00 4.11 10.44
N GLN A 83 -0.43 3.97 11.69
CA GLN A 83 0.34 3.27 12.72
C GLN A 83 0.59 1.80 12.38
N VAL A 84 -0.39 1.11 11.77
CA VAL A 84 -0.19 -0.27 11.29
C VAL A 84 0.86 -0.34 10.19
N LEU A 85 0.87 0.61 9.24
CA LEU A 85 1.91 0.66 8.20
C LEU A 85 3.30 0.93 8.79
N ILE A 86 3.41 1.82 9.78
CA ILE A 86 4.65 2.06 10.51
C ILE A 86 5.10 0.79 11.26
N ALA A 87 4.17 0.05 11.87
CA ALA A 87 4.47 -1.21 12.55
C ALA A 87 5.01 -2.26 11.57
N ILE A 88 4.43 -2.39 10.36
CA ILE A 88 4.96 -3.26 9.30
C ILE A 88 6.42 -2.93 8.99
N LEU A 89 6.72 -1.64 8.82
CA LEU A 89 8.07 -1.18 8.47
C LEU A 89 9.07 -1.36 9.62
N ASN A 90 8.63 -1.47 10.86
CA ASN A 90 9.48 -1.72 12.03
C ASN A 90 9.69 -3.20 12.35
N GLU A 91 8.90 -4.09 11.75
CA GLU A 91 9.01 -5.53 11.98
C GLU A 91 10.22 -6.15 11.26
N THR A 92 10.64 -7.35 11.70
CA THR A 92 11.71 -8.10 11.04
C THR A 92 11.11 -9.11 10.06
N PRO A 93 11.48 -9.08 8.76
CA PRO A 93 10.93 -10.02 7.80
C PRO A 93 11.44 -11.44 8.05
N ARG A 94 10.57 -12.43 7.87
CA ARG A 94 10.94 -13.85 8.02
C ARG A 94 11.22 -14.52 6.68
N ASP A 95 10.69 -13.96 5.61
CA ASP A 95 10.81 -14.47 4.26
C ASP A 95 10.68 -13.34 3.21
N ALA A 96 10.86 -13.70 1.94
CA ALA A 96 10.75 -12.74 0.84
C ALA A 96 9.32 -12.17 0.67
N GLY A 97 8.30 -12.88 1.14
CA GLY A 97 6.92 -12.41 1.12
C GLY A 97 6.71 -11.26 2.10
N ASP A 98 7.26 -11.37 3.31
CA ASP A 98 7.30 -10.30 4.29
C ASP A 98 8.01 -9.05 3.74
N LEU A 99 9.17 -9.23 3.10
CA LEU A 99 9.90 -8.12 2.50
C LEU A 99 9.07 -7.41 1.41
N ALA A 100 8.33 -8.16 0.59
CA ALA A 100 7.45 -7.58 -0.41
C ALA A 100 6.29 -6.77 0.22
N LEU A 101 5.76 -7.23 1.36
CA LEU A 101 4.74 -6.47 2.11
C LEU A 101 5.32 -5.21 2.76
N MET A 102 6.55 -5.26 3.29
CA MET A 102 7.24 -4.07 3.78
C MET A 102 7.47 -3.04 2.67
N ALA A 103 7.91 -3.48 1.48
CA ALA A 103 8.08 -2.60 0.33
C ALA A 103 6.77 -1.92 -0.08
N ARG A 104 5.66 -2.67 -0.09
CA ARG A 104 4.33 -2.11 -0.34
C ARG A 104 3.89 -1.10 0.71
N ALA A 105 4.15 -1.37 1.98
CA ALA A 105 3.86 -0.40 3.04
C ALA A 105 4.69 0.88 2.87
N ALA A 106 5.96 0.78 2.46
CA ALA A 106 6.81 1.95 2.20
C ALA A 106 6.33 2.80 1.00
N GLU A 107 5.73 2.16 0.00
CA GLU A 107 5.17 2.83 -1.18
C GLU A 107 3.74 3.33 -0.98
N ASP A 108 3.11 3.02 0.16
CA ASP A 108 1.76 3.45 0.47
C ASP A 108 1.65 4.99 0.44
N HIS A 109 0.51 5.47 -0.03
CA HIS A 109 0.26 6.90 -0.21
C HIS A 109 0.54 7.72 1.06
N ASP A 110 0.11 7.22 2.21
CA ASP A 110 0.25 7.95 3.49
C ASP A 110 1.71 7.99 3.95
N ILE A 111 2.46 6.93 3.70
CA ILE A 111 3.89 6.85 4.01
C ILE A 111 4.71 7.71 3.05
N ARG A 112 4.36 7.72 1.76
CA ARG A 112 5.03 8.54 0.74
C ARG A 112 4.85 10.03 0.98
N ARG A 113 3.69 10.45 1.50
CA ARG A 113 3.46 11.83 1.92
C ARG A 113 4.16 12.14 3.24
N GLY A 114 4.22 11.19 4.17
CA GLY A 114 4.96 11.32 5.42
C GLY A 114 6.45 10.94 5.30
N PRO A 115 6.92 9.90 6.03
CA PRO A 115 8.34 9.62 6.22
C PRO A 115 8.95 8.74 5.11
N ALA A 116 8.79 9.12 3.84
CA ALA A 116 9.19 8.29 2.69
C ALA A 116 10.66 7.83 2.72
N GLY A 117 11.60 8.72 3.04
CA GLY A 117 13.03 8.40 3.10
C GLY A 117 13.38 7.42 4.23
N TRP A 118 12.71 7.55 5.38
CA TRP A 118 12.85 6.61 6.49
C TRP A 118 12.28 5.24 6.12
N ALA A 119 11.11 5.19 5.47
CA ALA A 119 10.48 3.93 5.05
C ALA A 119 11.35 3.17 4.05
N ALA A 120 11.94 3.86 3.07
CA ALA A 120 12.89 3.26 2.13
C ALA A 120 14.11 2.66 2.85
N ALA A 121 14.67 3.37 3.84
CA ALA A 121 15.78 2.87 4.64
C ALA A 121 15.42 1.61 5.45
N ARG A 122 14.17 1.53 5.97
CA ARG A 122 13.67 0.34 6.68
C ARG A 122 13.60 -0.88 5.78
N VAL A 123 13.07 -0.73 4.56
CA VAL A 123 13.00 -1.84 3.58
C VAL A 123 14.41 -2.29 3.16
N ALA A 124 15.33 -1.35 2.92
CA ALA A 124 16.72 -1.68 2.58
C ALA A 124 17.42 -2.46 3.70
N ALA A 125 17.26 -2.02 4.95
CA ALA A 125 17.82 -2.73 6.11
C ALA A 125 17.22 -4.14 6.25
N ALA A 126 15.91 -4.29 6.01
CA ALA A 126 15.21 -5.56 6.06
C ALA A 126 15.67 -6.54 4.97
N ALA A 127 15.94 -6.05 3.75
CA ALA A 127 16.44 -6.87 2.65
C ALA A 127 17.81 -7.49 2.96
N SER A 128 18.70 -6.76 3.63
CA SER A 128 20.02 -7.24 4.05
C SER A 128 19.97 -8.39 5.06
N LEU A 129 18.83 -8.63 5.73
CA LEU A 129 18.67 -9.74 6.68
C LEU A 129 18.31 -11.07 6.02
N LEU A 130 17.85 -11.02 4.76
CA LEU A 130 17.42 -12.20 3.98
C LEU A 130 18.41 -12.57 2.87
N SER A 131 19.46 -11.76 2.69
CA SER A 131 20.53 -11.95 1.70
C SER A 131 21.63 -12.83 2.26
#